data_AF-A0AAV5UN92-F1
#
_entry.id   AF-A0AAV5UN92-F1
#
_cell.length_a   1.000
_cell.length_b   1.000
_cell.length_c   1.000
_cell.angle_alpha   90.00
_cell.angle_beta   90.00
_cell.angle_gamma   90.00
#
_symmetry.space_group_name_H-M   'P 1'
#
loop_
_entity.id
_entity.type
_entity.pdbx_description
1 polymer ?
#
loop_
_entity_poly.entity_id
_entity_poly.type
_entity_poly.pdbx_seq_one_letter_code
_entity_poly.pdbx_strand_id
1 'polypeptide(L)'
;FIISRMSELIGVQYTNQYGSPHALALILSRGAGEYYDWTDLQKATEVGRRWICKEHEAELGSNWETKGHYHFKTKQRPGGRVENVCSMPHPFFQHNTPFTLEHGVHRVEAEEAEAILKKKGVLLHPGLPICPAHNQLARKILAQEEVEGTNHDIFPAPLNRDFSNT
;
A
#
# COMPACT_ATOMS: atom_id res chain seq x y z
N PHE A 1 19.23 3.30 -19.02
CA PHE A 1 17.96 3.12 -18.30
C PHE A 1 16.85 3.73 -19.12
N ILE A 2 15.83 2.94 -19.47
CA ILE A 2 14.63 3.45 -20.16
C ILE A 2 13.71 4.03 -19.09
N ILE A 3 13.32 5.29 -19.25
CA ILE A 3 12.51 6.05 -18.28
C ILE A 3 11.21 6.46 -18.96
N SER A 4 10.08 6.32 -18.25
CA SER A 4 8.75 6.76 -18.67
C SER A 4 8.19 7.80 -17.71
N ARG A 5 7.28 8.64 -18.21
CA ARG A 5 6.47 9.51 -17.34
C ARG A 5 5.44 8.66 -16.62
N MET A 6 5.26 8.92 -15.33
CA MET A 6 4.22 8.27 -14.54
C MET A 6 2.80 8.57 -15.06
N SER A 7 2.59 9.69 -15.76
CA SER A 7 1.32 10.00 -16.42
C SER A 7 0.90 8.97 -17.48
N GLU A 8 1.84 8.23 -18.07
CA GLU A 8 1.54 7.16 -19.04
C GLU A 8 0.85 5.96 -18.36
N LEU A 9 0.91 5.88 -17.03
CA LEU A 9 0.31 4.82 -16.23
C LEU A 9 -1.13 5.13 -15.80
N ILE A 10 -1.62 6.33 -16.12
CA ILE A 10 -3.01 6.71 -15.88
C ILE A 10 -3.89 5.89 -16.84
N GLY A 11 -4.84 5.14 -16.29
CA GLY A 11 -5.74 4.28 -17.05
C GLY A 11 -5.15 2.91 -17.43
N VAL A 12 -3.89 2.63 -17.08
CA VAL A 12 -3.32 1.28 -17.22
C VAL A 12 -3.88 0.38 -16.12
N GLN A 13 -4.34 -0.80 -16.51
CA GLN A 13 -4.80 -1.84 -15.60
C GLN A 13 -3.79 -2.97 -15.51
N TYR A 14 -3.43 -3.34 -14.28
CA TYR A 14 -2.67 -4.55 -13.99
C TYR A 14 -3.59 -5.66 -13.46
N THR A 15 -3.18 -6.91 -13.61
CA THR A 15 -3.99 -8.11 -13.34
C THR A 15 -4.29 -8.36 -11.85
N ASN A 16 -3.82 -7.51 -10.94
CA ASN A 16 -3.95 -7.68 -9.49
C ASN A 16 -3.73 -6.34 -8.75
N GLN A 17 -4.72 -5.44 -8.85
CA GLN A 17 -4.57 -4.09 -8.30
C GLN A 17 -4.64 -3.99 -6.77
N TYR A 18 -4.97 -5.06 -6.05
CA TYR A 18 -5.06 -5.07 -4.57
C TYR A 18 -5.79 -3.85 -4.00
N GLY A 19 -7.00 -3.56 -4.50
CA GLY A 19 -7.80 -2.41 -4.06
C GLY A 19 -7.30 -1.04 -4.53
N SER A 20 -6.23 -0.96 -5.31
CA SER A 20 -5.79 0.29 -5.93
C SER A 20 -6.69 0.68 -7.11
N PRO A 21 -6.96 2.00 -7.33
CA PRO A 21 -7.82 2.45 -8.43
C PRO A 21 -7.19 2.34 -9.82
N HIS A 22 -5.86 2.43 -9.94
CA HIS A 22 -5.12 2.25 -11.20
C HIS A 22 -3.64 1.89 -10.97
N ALA A 23 -2.93 1.57 -12.04
CA ALA A 23 -1.50 1.21 -12.03
C ALA A 23 -0.60 2.23 -11.33
N LEU A 24 -0.74 3.53 -11.65
CA LEU A 24 0.05 4.58 -11.01
C LEU A 24 -0.10 4.57 -9.48
N ALA A 25 -1.34 4.50 -8.98
CA ALA A 25 -1.63 4.45 -7.55
C ALA A 25 -0.95 3.24 -6.89
N LEU A 26 -1.08 2.07 -7.50
CA LEU A 26 -0.49 0.83 -6.98
C LEU A 26 1.03 0.92 -6.87
N ILE A 27 1.68 1.45 -7.91
CA ILE A 27 3.14 1.61 -7.97
C ILE A 27 3.62 2.58 -6.89
N LEU A 28 2.90 3.68 -6.65
CA LEU A 28 3.28 4.66 -5.62
C LEU A 28 3.11 4.09 -4.22
N SER A 29 2.01 3.38 -3.96
CA SER A 29 1.77 2.73 -2.67
C SER A 29 2.79 1.61 -2.38
N ARG A 30 3.23 0.88 -3.41
CA ARG A 30 4.30 -0.14 -3.28
C ARG A 30 5.70 0.45 -3.19
N GLY A 31 6.00 1.50 -3.93
CA GLY A 31 7.35 2.08 -4.01
C GLY A 31 7.63 3.08 -2.89
N ALA A 32 6.83 4.14 -2.82
CA ALA A 32 7.02 5.25 -1.88
C ALA A 32 6.13 5.16 -0.63
N GLY A 33 5.15 4.26 -0.62
CA GLY A 33 4.14 4.21 0.44
C GLY A 33 3.19 5.41 0.42
N GLU A 34 3.02 6.03 -0.75
CA GLU A 34 2.16 7.19 -0.91
C GLU A 34 0.73 6.75 -1.23
N TYR A 35 -0.21 7.35 -0.51
CA TYR A 35 -1.65 7.18 -0.68
C TYR A 35 -2.27 8.56 -0.92
N TYR A 36 -3.00 8.68 -2.02
CA TYR A 36 -3.55 9.95 -2.48
C TYR A 36 -5.04 9.81 -2.76
N ASP A 37 -5.77 10.90 -2.54
CA ASP A 37 -7.09 11.08 -3.11
C ASP A 37 -6.94 11.34 -4.62
N TRP A 38 -7.32 10.35 -5.42
CA TRP A 38 -7.22 10.41 -6.88
C TRP A 38 -8.35 11.21 -7.54
N THR A 39 -9.31 11.72 -6.75
CA THR A 39 -10.29 12.71 -7.24
C THR A 39 -9.71 14.12 -7.31
N ASP A 40 -8.62 14.39 -6.58
CA ASP A 40 -7.84 15.62 -6.68
C ASP A 40 -6.95 15.61 -7.94
N LEU A 41 -7.46 16.24 -9.00
CA LEU A 41 -6.78 16.33 -10.29
C LEU A 41 -5.43 17.08 -10.22
N GLN A 42 -5.26 17.98 -9.26
CA GLN A 42 -4.00 18.70 -9.09
C GLN A 42 -2.90 17.75 -8.59
N LYS A 43 -3.22 16.91 -7.59
CA LYS A 43 -2.31 15.88 -7.09
C LYS A 43 -2.01 14.83 -8.15
N ALA A 44 -3.03 14.34 -8.85
CA ALA A 44 -2.83 13.38 -9.95
C ALA A 44 -1.89 13.95 -11.03
N THR A 45 -2.03 15.24 -11.35
CA THR A 45 -1.14 15.94 -12.30
C THR A 45 0.28 16.07 -11.77
N GLU A 46 0.45 16.46 -10.51
CA GLU A 46 1.77 16.60 -9.88
C GLU A 46 2.53 15.27 -9.90
N VAL A 47 1.88 14.21 -9.43
CA VAL A 47 2.47 12.88 -9.34
C VAL A 47 2.73 12.29 -10.73
N GLY A 48 1.83 12.54 -11.69
CA GLY A 48 2.02 12.13 -13.09
C GLY A 48 3.24 12.76 -13.77
N ARG A 49 3.74 13.91 -13.27
CA ARG A 49 5.01 14.51 -13.75
C ARG A 49 6.24 13.78 -13.22
N ARG A 50 6.14 12.87 -12.27
CA ARG A 50 7.30 12.10 -11.81
C ARG A 50 7.72 11.09 -12.87
N TRP A 51 8.96 10.62 -12.76
CA TRP A 51 9.56 9.68 -13.70
C TRP A 51 9.77 8.34 -13.02
N ILE A 52 9.61 7.25 -13.78
CA ILE A 52 9.89 5.90 -13.32
C ILE A 52 10.67 5.16 -14.40
N CYS A 53 11.66 4.34 -14.02
CA CYS A 53 12.31 3.47 -14.99
C CYS A 53 11.43 2.25 -15.29
N LYS A 54 11.52 1.72 -16.51
CA LYS A 54 10.72 0.57 -16.95
C LYS A 54 10.91 -0.67 -16.09
N GLU A 55 12.08 -0.81 -15.46
CA GLU A 55 12.37 -1.91 -14.54
C GLU A 55 11.56 -1.82 -13.25
N HIS A 56 11.57 -0.66 -12.57
CA HIS A 56 10.75 -0.45 -11.37
C HIS A 56 9.25 -0.46 -11.68
N GLU A 57 8.82 0.06 -12.85
CA GLU A 57 7.43 -0.05 -13.29
C GLU A 57 7.01 -1.52 -13.39
N ALA A 58 7.84 -2.37 -14.03
CA ALA A 58 7.56 -3.79 -14.16
C ALA A 58 7.59 -4.50 -12.80
N GLU A 59 8.59 -4.23 -11.96
CA GLU A 59 8.74 -4.78 -10.61
C GLU A 59 7.52 -4.47 -9.74
N LEU A 60 7.17 -3.18 -9.62
CA LEU A 60 6.12 -2.71 -8.73
C LEU A 60 4.72 -2.83 -9.33
N GLY A 61 4.59 -3.08 -10.64
CA GLY A 61 3.31 -3.24 -11.32
C GLY A 61 2.94 -4.71 -11.49
N SER A 62 3.66 -5.38 -12.39
CA SER A 62 3.30 -6.69 -12.95
C SER A 62 4.07 -7.86 -12.34
N ASN A 63 5.31 -7.63 -11.91
CA ASN A 63 6.24 -8.67 -11.47
C ASN A 63 6.31 -8.80 -9.93
N TRP A 64 5.45 -8.07 -9.22
CA TRP A 64 5.42 -7.99 -7.75
C TRP A 64 5.41 -9.35 -7.04
N GLU A 65 4.85 -10.38 -7.69
CA GLU A 65 4.68 -11.70 -7.11
C GLU A 65 5.70 -12.74 -7.58
N THR A 66 6.58 -12.32 -8.49
CA THR A 66 7.48 -13.23 -9.19
C THR A 66 8.71 -13.52 -8.35
N LYS A 67 9.29 -14.72 -8.52
CA LYS A 67 10.49 -15.15 -7.77
C LYS A 67 11.73 -14.27 -7.96
N GLY A 68 11.75 -13.40 -8.98
CA GLY A 68 12.84 -12.45 -9.20
C GLY A 68 12.83 -11.29 -8.20
N HIS A 69 11.65 -10.95 -7.67
CA HIS A 69 11.45 -9.81 -6.77
C HIS A 69 10.72 -10.29 -5.51
N TYR A 70 11.48 -10.76 -4.52
CA TYR A 70 10.94 -11.27 -3.25
C TYR A 70 10.41 -10.11 -2.38
N HIS A 71 9.27 -9.54 -2.76
CA HIS A 71 8.62 -8.49 -1.97
C HIS A 71 7.84 -9.02 -0.76
N PHE A 72 7.66 -10.34 -0.67
CA PHE A 72 6.98 -11.01 0.43
C PHE A 72 7.90 -11.98 1.16
N LYS A 73 7.62 -12.19 2.44
CA LYS A 73 8.34 -13.17 3.25
C LYS A 73 7.98 -14.58 2.80
N THR A 74 9.00 -15.42 2.61
CA THR A 74 8.83 -16.84 2.30
C THR A 74 9.58 -17.69 3.32
N LYS A 75 9.17 -18.96 3.45
CA LYS A 75 9.85 -19.95 4.27
C LYS A 75 10.10 -21.22 3.46
N GLN A 76 11.32 -21.74 3.56
CA GLN A 76 11.68 -23.04 3.00
C GLN A 76 11.30 -24.16 3.98
N ARG A 77 10.60 -25.18 3.46
CA ARG A 77 10.24 -26.40 4.18
C ARG A 77 11.30 -27.49 3.99
N PRO A 78 11.38 -28.46 4.92
CA PRO A 78 12.07 -29.73 4.65
C PRO A 78 11.56 -30.34 3.33
N GLY A 79 12.47 -30.72 2.42
CA GLY A 79 12.12 -31.18 1.07
C GLY A 79 12.12 -30.09 -0.01
N GLY A 80 12.54 -28.85 0.30
CA GLY A 80 12.83 -27.81 -0.68
C GLY A 80 11.64 -26.97 -1.15
N ARG A 81 10.43 -27.25 -0.66
CA ARG A 81 9.23 -26.45 -0.95
C ARG A 81 9.35 -25.06 -0.31
N VAL A 82 9.06 -24.02 -1.09
CA VAL A 82 9.02 -22.62 -0.61
C VAL A 82 7.55 -22.20 -0.49
N GLU A 83 7.18 -21.65 0.66
CA GLU A 83 5.81 -21.21 0.95
C GLU A 83 5.80 -19.75 1.41
N ASN A 84 4.75 -19.01 1.04
CA ASN A 84 4.53 -17.66 1.52
C ASN A 84 4.17 -17.70 3.01
N VAL A 85 4.75 -16.77 3.77
CA VAL A 85 4.42 -16.54 5.17
C VAL A 85 3.89 -15.13 5.33
N CYS A 86 3.29 -14.85 6.48
CA CYS A 86 2.78 -13.51 6.75
C CYS A 86 3.90 -12.48 6.74
N SER A 87 3.64 -11.41 6.00
CA SER A 87 4.61 -10.33 5.77
C SER A 87 4.42 -9.14 6.71
N MET A 88 3.47 -9.20 7.65
CA MET A 88 3.26 -8.15 8.66
C MET A 88 4.55 -7.91 9.47
N PRO A 89 5.01 -6.66 9.62
CA PRO A 89 6.18 -6.33 10.43
C PRO A 89 5.86 -6.28 11.93
N HIS A 90 6.92 -6.37 12.75
CA HIS A 90 6.86 -6.13 14.20
C HIS A 90 6.54 -4.64 14.46
N PRO A 91 5.68 -4.24 15.43
CA PRO A 91 5.36 -4.89 16.72
C PRO A 91 3.93 -5.44 16.88
N PHE A 92 3.19 -5.71 15.80
CA PHE A 92 1.80 -6.20 15.89
C PHE A 92 1.64 -7.67 16.34
N PHE A 93 2.55 -8.16 17.18
CA PHE A 93 2.77 -9.55 17.64
C PHE A 93 3.54 -10.42 16.64
N GLN A 94 4.65 -10.99 17.13
CA GLN A 94 5.30 -12.12 16.49
C GLN A 94 4.37 -13.32 16.65
N HIS A 95 4.08 -14.01 15.55
CA HIS A 95 3.66 -15.38 15.67
C HIS A 95 4.90 -16.17 16.09
N ASN A 96 4.99 -16.57 17.36
CA ASN A 96 6.11 -17.37 17.88
C ASN A 96 6.27 -18.70 17.11
N THR A 97 5.23 -19.14 16.42
CA THR A 97 5.25 -20.27 15.50
C THR A 97 5.21 -19.82 14.05
N PRO A 98 6.14 -20.30 13.20
CA PRO A 98 6.09 -20.06 11.78
C PRO A 98 4.88 -20.79 11.18
N PHE A 99 3.85 -20.05 10.83
CA PHE A 99 2.72 -20.56 10.06
C PHE A 99 2.93 -20.20 8.59
N THR A 100 2.48 -21.11 7.75
CA THR A 100 2.45 -20.92 6.30
C THR A 100 1.01 -20.65 5.93
N LEU A 101 0.83 -19.81 4.93
CA LEU A 101 -0.49 -19.49 4.44
C LEU A 101 -0.90 -20.63 3.50
N GLU A 102 -1.52 -21.68 4.06
CA GLU A 102 -2.16 -22.71 3.23
C GLU A 102 -3.34 -22.09 2.47
N HIS A 103 -3.60 -22.59 1.25
CA HIS A 103 -4.49 -22.07 0.21
C HIS A 103 -5.59 -21.11 0.71
N GLY A 104 -5.65 -19.89 0.15
CA GLY A 104 -6.61 -18.85 0.55
C GLY A 104 -5.99 -17.69 1.32
N VAL A 105 -4.93 -17.12 0.76
CA VAL A 105 -4.16 -16.05 1.41
C VAL A 105 -4.86 -14.71 1.27
N HIS A 106 -5.15 -14.04 2.38
CA HIS A 106 -5.55 -12.64 2.34
C HIS A 106 -4.34 -11.79 1.96
N ARG A 107 -4.50 -11.01 0.90
CA ARG A 107 -3.51 -10.04 0.45
C ARG A 107 -4.00 -8.67 0.83
N VAL A 108 -3.13 -7.92 1.48
CA VAL A 108 -3.42 -6.57 1.95
C VAL A 108 -3.89 -5.72 0.78
N GLU A 109 -5.05 -5.09 0.92
CA GLU A 109 -5.56 -4.12 -0.05
C GLU A 109 -4.98 -2.71 0.22
N ALA A 110 -5.02 -1.83 -0.77
CA ALA A 110 -4.45 -0.49 -0.69
C ALA A 110 -5.08 0.32 0.46
N GLU A 111 -6.39 0.21 0.63
CA GLU A 111 -7.14 0.86 1.72
C GLU A 111 -6.72 0.31 3.10
N GLU A 112 -6.56 -1.00 3.22
CA GLU A 112 -6.08 -1.63 4.46
C GLU A 112 -4.65 -1.17 4.80
N ALA A 113 -3.78 -1.09 3.79
CA ALA A 113 -2.41 -0.64 3.96
C ALA A 113 -2.33 0.84 4.37
N GLU A 114 -3.15 1.69 3.76
CA GLU A 114 -3.28 3.11 4.10
C GLU A 114 -3.75 3.28 5.55
N ALA A 115 -4.80 2.56 5.95
CA ALA A 115 -5.36 2.65 7.28
C ALA A 115 -4.36 2.20 8.35
N ILE A 116 -3.60 1.13 8.09
CA ILE A 116 -2.52 0.68 8.98
C ILE A 116 -1.41 1.74 9.08
N LEU A 117 -1.02 2.34 7.96
CA LEU A 117 0.00 3.39 7.95
C LEU A 117 -0.45 4.61 8.78
N LYS A 118 -1.65 5.12 8.56
CA LYS A 118 -2.19 6.28 9.28
C LYS A 118 -2.39 6.01 10.77
N LYS A 119 -3.02 4.89 11.13
CA LYS A 119 -3.36 4.59 12.53
C LYS A 119 -2.21 4.09 13.37
N LYS A 120 -1.27 3.37 12.76
CA LYS A 120 -0.22 2.68 13.48
C LYS A 120 1.19 3.11 13.08
N GLY A 121 1.35 3.98 12.08
CA GLY A 121 2.65 4.45 11.62
C GLY A 121 3.48 3.36 10.93
N VAL A 122 2.85 2.32 10.40
CA VAL A 122 3.54 1.20 9.77
C VAL A 122 3.23 1.13 8.30
N LEU A 123 4.28 1.26 7.48
CA LEU A 123 4.19 1.07 6.04
C LEU A 123 4.04 -0.41 5.71
N LEU A 124 2.88 -0.75 5.15
CA LEU A 124 2.59 -2.05 4.56
C LEU A 124 2.33 -1.83 3.07
N HIS A 125 2.83 -2.71 2.21
CA HIS A 125 2.60 -2.61 0.78
C HIS A 125 1.36 -3.41 0.35
N PRO A 126 0.55 -2.89 -0.59
CA PRO A 126 -0.58 -3.63 -1.16
C PRO A 126 -0.11 -4.92 -1.85
N GLY A 127 -0.84 -6.00 -1.62
CA GLY A 127 -0.54 -7.35 -2.12
C GLY A 127 0.24 -8.22 -1.16
N LEU A 128 0.75 -7.66 -0.05
CA LEU A 128 1.49 -8.45 0.93
C LEU A 128 0.58 -9.52 1.56
N PRO A 129 1.03 -10.79 1.59
CA PRO A 129 0.25 -11.86 2.18
C PRO A 129 0.28 -11.74 3.71
N ILE A 130 -0.90 -11.79 4.34
CA ILE A 130 -1.05 -11.75 5.80
C ILE A 130 -1.93 -12.90 6.31
N CYS A 131 -1.79 -13.18 7.61
CA CYS A 131 -2.53 -14.27 8.25
C CYS A 131 -3.97 -13.89 8.59
N PRO A 132 -4.83 -14.88 8.90
CA PRO A 132 -6.19 -14.59 9.32
C PRO A 132 -6.28 -13.63 10.52
N ALA A 133 -5.39 -13.76 11.51
CA ALA A 133 -5.39 -12.86 12.67
C ALA A 133 -5.02 -11.40 12.29
N HIS A 134 -4.03 -11.21 11.42
CA HIS A 134 -3.65 -9.89 10.92
C HIS A 134 -4.66 -9.33 9.93
N ASN A 135 -5.37 -10.16 9.17
CA ASN A 135 -6.48 -9.74 8.34
C ASN A 135 -7.61 -9.16 9.23
N GLN A 136 -7.98 -9.86 10.30
CA GLN A 136 -8.95 -9.34 11.26
C GLN A 136 -8.49 -8.02 11.90
N LEU A 137 -7.19 -7.86 12.17
CA LEU A 137 -6.63 -6.59 12.65
C LEU A 137 -6.76 -5.48 11.59
N ALA A 138 -6.35 -5.76 10.34
CA ALA A 138 -6.42 -4.80 9.24
C ALA A 138 -7.85 -4.30 9.04
N ARG A 139 -8.82 -5.21 8.98
CA ARG A 139 -10.25 -4.89 8.85
C ARG A 139 -10.78 -4.06 10.02
N LYS A 140 -10.35 -4.34 11.25
CA LYS A 140 -10.75 -3.55 12.42
C LYS A 140 -10.20 -2.13 12.35
N ILE A 141 -8.96 -1.96 11.91
CA ILE A 141 -8.34 -0.64 11.75
C ILE A 141 -9.06 0.16 10.66
N LEU A 142 -9.33 -0.47 9.51
CA LEU A 142 -10.07 0.16 8.41
C LEU A 142 -11.47 0.61 8.86
N ALA A 143 -12.23 -0.26 9.52
CA ALA A 143 -13.56 0.08 10.04
C ALA A 143 -13.54 1.22 11.09
N GLN A 144 -12.44 1.38 11.84
CA GLN A 144 -12.29 2.50 12.77
C GLN A 144 -11.99 3.83 12.06
N GLU A 145 -11.25 3.80 10.94
CA GLU A 145 -11.06 5.00 10.11
C GLU A 145 -12.35 5.51 9.49
N GLU A 146 -13.21 4.63 8.99
CA GLU A 146 -14.51 5.01 8.44
C GLU A 146 -15.39 5.74 9.48
N VAL A 147 -15.35 5.30 10.73
CA VAL A 147 -16.12 5.91 11.83
C VAL A 147 -15.53 7.26 12.24
N GLU A 148 -14.21 7.41 12.29
CA GLU A 148 -13.56 8.67 12.67
C GLU A 148 -13.57 9.73 11.55
N GLY A 149 -13.57 9.31 10.28
CA GLY A 149 -13.71 10.17 9.11
C GLY A 149 -15.05 10.89 9.03
N THR A 150 -16.10 10.36 9.67
CA THR A 150 -17.40 11.03 9.78
C THR A 150 -17.47 12.10 10.89
N ASN A 151 -16.45 12.20 11.76
CA ASN A 151 -16.44 13.14 12.89
C ASN A 151 -15.47 14.33 12.73
N HIS A 152 -14.76 14.46 11.61
CA HIS A 152 -13.73 15.49 11.41
C HIS A 152 -14.16 16.67 10.51
N ASP A 153 -15.46 16.93 10.35
CA ASP A 153 -15.98 18.15 9.69
C ASP A 153 -16.15 19.35 10.64
N ILE A 154 -15.32 19.47 11.68
CA ILE A 154 -15.23 20.70 12.49
C ILE A 154 -13.76 21.01 12.77
N PHE A 155 -13.06 21.52 11.76
CA PHE A 155 -11.93 22.40 12.02
C PHE A 155 -12.43 23.86 11.96
N PRO A 156 -12.22 24.68 13.01
CA PRO A 156 -12.53 26.10 12.94
C PRO A 156 -11.65 26.76 11.87
N ALA A 157 -12.26 27.70 11.15
CA ALA A 157 -11.63 28.47 10.07
C ALA A 157 -10.23 28.97 10.45
N PRO A 158 -9.28 29.04 9.50
CA PRO A 158 -7.96 29.58 9.78
C PRO A 158 -8.09 31.02 10.27
N LEU A 159 -7.51 31.29 11.46
CA LEU A 159 -7.35 32.65 11.95
C LEU A 159 -6.52 33.44 10.94
N ASN A 160 -7.14 34.44 10.31
CA ASN A 160 -6.45 35.47 9.54
C ASN A 160 -5.31 36.04 10.41
N ARG A 161 -4.07 35.73 10.04
CA ARG A 161 -2.92 36.52 10.48
C ARG A 161 -2.64 37.53 9.38
N ASP A 162 -3.21 38.71 9.56
CA ASP A 162 -2.80 39.92 8.86
C ASP A 162 -1.33 40.17 9.17
N PHE A 163 -0.44 39.85 8.23
CA PHE A 163 0.90 40.42 8.22
C PHE A 163 0.83 41.78 7.54
N SER A 164 0.42 42.78 8.31
CA SER A 164 0.68 44.18 8.01
C SER A 164 1.53 44.79 9.13
N ASN A 165 2.66 45.37 8.71
CA ASN A 165 3.56 46.29 9.41
C ASN A 165 4.32 45.76 10.64
N THR A 166 5.64 45.58 10.51
CA THR A 166 6.67 46.63 10.73
C THR A 166 8.04 46.14 10.28
#